data_AF-A0AAW0RA97-F1
#
_entry.id   AF-A0AAW0RA97-F1
#
_cell.length_a   1.000
_cell.length_b   1.000
_cell.length_c   1.000
_cell.angle_alpha   90.00
_cell.angle_beta   90.00
_cell.angle_gamma   90.00
#
_symmetry.space_group_name_H-M   'P 1'
#
loop_
_entity.id
_entity.type
_entity.pdbx_description
1 polymer ?
#
loop_
_entity_poly.entity_id
_entity_poly.type
_entity_poly.pdbx_seq_one_letter_code
_entity_poly.pdbx_strand_id
1 'polypeptide(L)'
;MYEPGNPLLDPQSVEGFLAIDKDFALLGLSFLPNVLAPKASRERERCFAAFRDYYGTGGLGRASRLVRDRFTANKRRVVSLDGIAQFNLGMCIGLLVTSVPAIGWTLCHVQSDTALSGRMPFRAVIRTTATVNTPQLILDFPLLLESFVKKLLLVQSNNASAQYVLKDTPIQGDDGGPLSLSRRTPSSWCRRPFITIPPSRVRKFSN
;
A
#
# COMPACT_ATOMS: atom_id res chain seq x y z
N MET A 1 7.83 -12.94 -4.26
CA MET A 1 8.22 -12.00 -5.34
C MET A 1 9.71 -12.04 -5.61
N TYR A 2 10.54 -11.87 -4.58
CA TYR A 2 12.00 -11.78 -4.69
C TYR A 2 12.72 -13.09 -4.33
N GLU A 3 11.99 -14.21 -4.33
CA GLU A 3 12.59 -15.50 -4.01
C GLU A 3 13.35 -16.07 -5.19
N PRO A 4 14.41 -16.86 -4.94
CA PRO A 4 15.16 -17.00 -3.69
C PRO A 4 16.08 -15.80 -3.41
N GLY A 5 16.31 -15.50 -2.13
CA GLY A 5 17.21 -14.41 -1.69
C GLY A 5 16.50 -13.10 -1.39
N ASN A 6 15.24 -13.16 -0.96
CA ASN A 6 14.43 -11.98 -0.70
C ASN A 6 15.08 -11.07 0.38
N PRO A 7 15.34 -9.79 0.06
CA PRO A 7 16.04 -8.86 0.96
C PRO A 7 15.23 -8.51 2.23
N LEU A 8 13.94 -8.86 2.26
CA LEU A 8 13.04 -8.62 3.39
C LEU A 8 12.86 -9.84 4.31
N LEU A 9 13.48 -10.99 4.01
CA LEU A 9 13.36 -12.20 4.85
C LEU A 9 14.30 -12.23 6.06
N ASP A 10 15.38 -11.44 6.05
CA ASP A 10 16.27 -11.33 7.22
C ASP A 10 15.46 -10.82 8.43
N PRO A 11 15.48 -11.50 9.59
CA PRO A 11 14.77 -11.05 10.79
C PRO A 11 15.07 -9.59 11.16
N GLN A 12 16.28 -9.12 10.91
CA GLN A 12 16.63 -7.71 11.12
C GLN A 12 16.01 -6.77 10.08
N SER A 13 15.83 -7.22 8.83
CA SER A 13 15.07 -6.47 7.81
C SER A 13 13.59 -6.38 8.16
N VAL A 14 13.01 -7.37 8.85
CA VAL A 14 11.62 -7.32 9.32
C VAL A 14 11.45 -6.26 10.42
N GLU A 15 12.34 -6.23 11.42
CA GLU A 15 12.29 -5.18 12.45
C GLU A 15 12.51 -3.80 11.83
N GLY A 16 13.46 -3.69 10.89
CA GLY A 16 13.70 -2.47 10.14
C GLY A 16 12.47 -2.01 9.37
N PHE A 17 11.79 -2.93 8.70
CA PHE A 17 10.54 -2.66 7.99
C PHE A 17 9.43 -2.14 8.93
N LEU A 18 9.26 -2.76 10.10
CA LEU A 18 8.29 -2.31 11.10
C LEU A 18 8.62 -0.91 11.66
N ALA A 19 9.91 -0.59 11.83
CA ALA A 19 10.34 0.76 12.21
C ALA A 19 10.01 1.78 11.11
N ILE A 20 10.17 1.42 9.84
CA ILE A 20 9.82 2.25 8.69
C ILE A 20 8.31 2.50 8.63
N ASP A 21 7.50 1.46 8.83
CA ASP A 21 6.04 1.54 8.82
C ASP A 21 5.53 2.47 9.94
N LYS A 22 6.03 2.29 11.16
CA LYS A 22 5.67 3.11 12.33
C LYS A 22 5.85 4.61 12.09
N ASP A 23 6.97 4.99 11.48
CA ASP A 23 7.32 6.40 11.25
C ASP A 23 7.07 6.84 9.80
N PHE A 24 6.33 6.06 9.00
CA PHE A 24 6.18 6.30 7.55
C PHE A 24 5.62 7.69 7.22
N ALA A 25 4.68 8.19 8.03
CA ALA A 25 4.14 9.53 7.86
C ALA A 25 5.20 10.62 8.11
N LEU A 26 6.01 10.47 9.17
CA LEU A 26 7.10 11.40 9.51
C LEU A 26 8.20 11.38 8.44
N LEU A 27 8.46 10.20 7.90
CA LEU A 27 9.39 9.96 6.81
C LEU A 27 8.96 10.61 5.48
N GLY A 28 7.66 10.92 5.31
CA GLY A 28 7.11 11.62 4.16
C GLY A 28 6.98 13.14 4.35
N LEU A 29 7.08 13.63 5.59
CA LEU A 29 7.21 15.05 5.87
C LEU A 29 8.64 15.47 5.52
N SER A 30 8.81 16.35 4.53
CA SER A 30 10.12 16.78 4.00
C SER A 30 11.04 17.50 5.00
N PHE A 31 10.66 17.59 6.28
CA PHE A 31 11.46 18.17 7.35
C PHE A 31 12.38 17.10 7.94
N LEU A 32 13.67 17.14 7.58
CA LEU A 32 14.78 16.44 8.25
C LEU A 32 14.41 15.05 8.81
N PRO A 33 14.18 14.04 7.95
CA PRO A 33 13.79 12.69 8.38
C PRO A 33 14.80 12.04 9.33
N ASN A 34 16.09 12.43 9.23
CA ASN A 34 17.16 11.97 10.12
C ASN A 34 17.03 12.49 11.55
N VAL A 35 16.27 13.55 11.79
CA VAL A 35 16.02 14.12 13.13
C VAL A 35 14.69 13.65 13.68
N LEU A 36 13.64 13.64 12.85
CA LEU A 36 12.29 13.28 13.28
C LEU A 36 12.07 11.77 13.35
N ALA A 37 12.76 10.99 12.53
CA ALA A 37 12.63 9.54 12.45
C ALA A 37 13.99 8.86 12.19
N PRO A 38 14.99 9.05 13.08
CA PRO A 38 16.36 8.57 12.86
C PRO A 38 16.44 7.06 12.67
N LYS A 39 15.66 6.29 13.45
CA LYS A 39 15.61 4.82 13.34
C LYS A 39 15.08 4.44 11.96
N ALA A 40 13.93 4.96 11.57
CA ALA A 40 13.32 4.64 10.29
C ALA A 40 14.16 5.11 9.09
N SER A 41 14.88 6.23 9.20
CA SER A 41 15.82 6.67 8.16
C SER A 41 16.98 5.69 7.97
N ARG A 42 17.63 5.28 9.07
CA ARG A 42 18.71 4.29 9.04
C ARG A 42 18.27 2.95 8.47
N GLU A 43 17.10 2.48 8.89
CA GLU A 43 16.58 1.20 8.42
C GLU A 43 16.16 1.25 6.94
N ARG A 44 15.72 2.41 6.42
CA ARG A 44 15.50 2.60 4.97
C ARG A 44 16.78 2.43 4.18
N GLU A 45 17.88 3.06 4.62
CA GLU A 45 19.19 2.91 3.96
C GLU A 45 19.67 1.46 3.96
N ARG A 46 19.46 0.75 5.07
CA ARG A 46 19.76 -0.69 5.17
C ARG A 46 18.95 -1.51 4.17
N CYS A 47 17.64 -1.25 4.06
CA CYS A 47 16.81 -1.92 3.06
C CYS A 47 17.28 -1.60 1.63
N PHE A 48 17.68 -0.35 1.34
CA PHE A 48 18.23 0.00 0.03
C PHE A 48 19.51 -0.77 -0.28
N ALA A 49 20.41 -0.93 0.71
CA ALA A 49 21.61 -1.74 0.56
C ALA A 49 21.27 -3.21 0.27
N ALA A 50 20.33 -3.81 1.01
CA ALA A 50 19.90 -5.18 0.76
C ALA A 50 19.31 -5.38 -0.65
N PHE A 51 18.53 -4.42 -1.15
CA PHE A 51 18.04 -4.45 -2.53
C PHE A 51 19.16 -4.29 -3.55
N ARG A 52 20.16 -3.42 -3.30
CA ARG A 52 21.34 -3.29 -4.18
C ARG A 52 22.10 -4.61 -4.27
N ASP A 53 22.35 -5.24 -3.13
CA ASP A 53 23.07 -6.50 -3.06
C ASP A 53 22.30 -7.62 -3.75
N TYR A 54 20.97 -7.65 -3.59
CA TYR A 54 20.10 -8.57 -4.32
C TYR A 54 20.24 -8.46 -5.85
N TYR A 55 20.34 -7.23 -6.37
CA TYR A 55 20.55 -7.03 -7.81
C TYR A 55 21.98 -7.31 -8.24
N GLY A 56 22.98 -6.97 -7.41
CA GLY A 56 24.40 -7.19 -7.68
C GLY A 56 24.80 -8.66 -7.68
N THR A 57 24.16 -9.50 -6.86
CA THR A 57 24.40 -10.95 -6.75
C THR A 57 23.65 -11.79 -7.78
N GLY A 58 22.99 -11.15 -8.76
CA GLY A 58 22.22 -11.86 -9.79
C GLY A 58 20.88 -12.43 -9.29
N GLY A 59 20.38 -11.98 -8.13
CA GLY A 59 19.08 -12.39 -7.58
C GLY A 59 17.92 -12.20 -8.56
N LEU A 60 18.02 -11.19 -9.43
CA LEU A 60 17.06 -10.92 -10.49
C LEU A 60 16.75 -12.12 -11.39
N GLY A 61 17.74 -12.98 -11.70
CA GLY A 61 17.55 -14.11 -12.61
C GLY A 61 16.53 -15.13 -12.11
N ARG A 62 16.39 -15.23 -10.79
CA ARG A 62 15.45 -16.16 -10.15
C ARG A 62 14.19 -15.47 -9.61
N ALA A 63 14.13 -14.14 -9.68
CA ALA A 63 12.98 -13.35 -9.27
C ALA A 63 11.72 -13.64 -10.10
N SER A 64 10.55 -13.29 -9.56
CA SER A 64 9.31 -13.39 -10.31
C SER A 64 9.36 -12.57 -11.60
N ARG A 65 8.58 -13.00 -12.61
CA ARG A 65 8.49 -12.30 -13.90
C ARG A 65 8.17 -10.80 -13.72
N LEU A 66 7.28 -10.46 -12.79
CA LEU A 66 6.93 -9.08 -12.48
C LEU A 66 8.14 -8.25 -12.02
N VAL A 67 9.00 -8.79 -11.15
CA VAL A 67 10.22 -8.09 -10.70
C VAL A 67 11.20 -7.90 -11.85
N ARG A 68 11.38 -8.94 -12.68
CA ARG A 68 12.26 -8.89 -13.86
C ARG A 68 11.81 -7.89 -14.92
N ASP A 69 10.52 -7.91 -15.26
CA ASP A 69 9.94 -7.02 -16.25
C ASP A 69 10.03 -5.56 -15.77
N ARG A 70 9.76 -5.31 -14.49
CA ARG A 70 9.91 -3.99 -13.88
C ARG A 70 11.36 -3.51 -13.84
N PHE A 71 12.30 -4.36 -13.46
CA PHE A 71 13.72 -3.99 -13.44
C PHE A 71 14.18 -3.61 -14.85
N THR A 72 13.81 -4.42 -15.85
CA THR A 72 14.09 -4.15 -17.27
C THR A 72 13.48 -2.82 -17.72
N ALA A 73 12.22 -2.55 -17.38
CA ALA A 73 11.55 -1.30 -17.73
C ALA A 73 12.23 -0.06 -17.11
N ASN A 74 12.68 -0.14 -15.86
CA ASN A 74 13.41 0.94 -15.20
C ASN A 74 14.80 1.15 -15.79
N LYS A 75 15.52 0.06 -16.12
CA LYS A 75 16.83 0.15 -16.79
C LYS A 75 16.75 0.79 -18.17
N ARG A 76 15.71 0.49 -18.95
CA ARG A 76 15.45 1.16 -20.24
C ARG A 76 15.27 2.67 -20.12
N ARG A 77 14.83 3.16 -18.95
CA ARG A 77 14.66 4.60 -18.64
C ARG A 77 15.88 5.22 -17.95
N VAL A 78 17.03 4.53 -17.95
CA VAL A 78 18.29 5.01 -17.35
C VAL A 78 18.16 5.33 -15.85
N VAL A 79 17.26 4.62 -15.15
CA VAL A 79 17.13 4.76 -13.69
C VAL A 79 18.33 4.09 -13.02
N SER A 80 18.95 4.79 -12.07
CA SER A 80 20.05 4.27 -11.26
C SER A 80 19.62 3.05 -10.45
N LEU A 81 20.57 2.20 -10.05
CA LEU A 81 20.26 1.07 -9.16
C LEU A 81 19.69 1.53 -7.82
N ASP A 82 20.16 2.67 -7.30
CA ASP A 82 19.61 3.28 -6.09
C ASP A 82 18.15 3.71 -6.29
N GLY A 83 17.83 4.37 -7.40
CA GLY A 83 16.44 4.74 -7.71
C GLY A 83 15.53 3.52 -7.84
N ILE A 84 16.04 2.42 -8.42
CA ILE A 84 15.33 1.15 -8.50
C ILE A 84 15.14 0.54 -7.09
N ALA A 85 16.17 0.52 -6.24
CA ALA A 85 16.08 0.01 -4.87
C ALA A 85 15.06 0.81 -4.04
N GLN A 86 15.10 2.13 -4.13
CA GLN A 86 14.16 3.03 -3.46
C GLN A 86 12.72 2.80 -3.91
N PHE A 87 12.50 2.72 -5.23
CA PHE A 87 11.18 2.43 -5.80
C PHE A 87 10.63 1.08 -5.31
N ASN A 88 11.48 0.04 -5.30
CA ASN A 88 11.06 -1.29 -4.89
C ASN A 88 10.71 -1.36 -3.40
N LEU A 89 11.48 -0.68 -2.54
CA LEU A 89 11.13 -0.57 -1.12
C LEU A 89 9.78 0.13 -0.95
N GLY A 90 9.57 1.28 -1.61
CA GLY A 90 8.30 2.00 -1.54
C GLY A 90 7.10 1.17 -1.99
N MET A 91 7.27 0.37 -3.04
CA MET A 91 6.24 -0.54 -3.52
C MET A 91 6.01 -1.72 -2.56
N CYS A 92 7.06 -2.25 -1.91
CA CYS A 92 6.90 -3.26 -0.87
C CYS A 92 6.16 -2.69 0.35
N ILE A 93 6.46 -1.46 0.76
CA ILE A 93 5.73 -0.76 1.83
C ILE A 93 4.26 -0.66 1.44
N GLY A 94 3.93 -0.04 0.30
CA GLY A 94 2.54 0.13 -0.13
C GLY A 94 1.75 -1.18 -0.24
N LEU A 95 2.41 -2.27 -0.65
CA LEU A 95 1.79 -3.60 -0.70
C LEU A 95 1.59 -4.20 0.69
N LEU A 96 2.61 -4.20 1.54
CA LEU A 96 2.60 -4.90 2.83
C LEU A 96 1.73 -4.18 3.86
N VAL A 97 1.82 -2.85 3.94
CA VAL A 97 1.03 -2.05 4.92
C VAL A 97 -0.47 -2.10 4.65
N THR A 98 -0.87 -2.47 3.43
CA THR A 98 -2.28 -2.65 3.06
C THR A 98 -2.70 -4.11 3.15
N SER A 99 -1.91 -5.02 2.59
CA SER A 99 -2.28 -6.45 2.52
C SER A 99 -2.17 -7.18 3.85
N VAL A 100 -1.17 -6.88 4.70
CA VAL A 100 -0.97 -7.59 5.97
C VAL A 100 -2.11 -7.30 6.95
N PRO A 101 -2.48 -6.02 7.23
CA PRO A 101 -3.65 -5.74 8.04
C PRO A 101 -4.94 -6.24 7.39
N ALA A 102 -5.05 -6.15 6.06
CA ALA A 102 -6.23 -6.64 5.36
C ALA A 102 -6.46 -8.15 5.58
N ILE A 103 -5.41 -8.95 5.45
CA ILE A 103 -5.50 -10.40 5.71
C ILE A 103 -5.79 -10.64 7.19
N GLY A 104 -5.15 -9.90 8.10
CA GLY A 104 -5.39 -10.01 9.55
C GLY A 104 -6.85 -9.77 9.93
N TRP A 105 -7.42 -8.64 9.50
CA TRP A 105 -8.83 -8.32 9.75
C TRP A 105 -9.78 -9.32 9.09
N THR A 106 -9.46 -9.80 7.88
CA THR A 106 -10.26 -10.82 7.21
C THR A 106 -10.31 -12.10 8.03
N LEU A 107 -9.16 -12.54 8.55
CA LEU A 107 -9.09 -13.74 9.38
C LEU A 107 -9.88 -13.57 10.68
N CYS A 108 -9.75 -12.42 11.36
CA CYS A 108 -10.54 -12.11 12.54
C CYS A 108 -12.04 -12.14 12.24
N HIS A 109 -12.49 -11.56 11.13
CA HIS A 109 -13.90 -11.55 10.76
C HIS A 109 -14.44 -12.95 10.44
N VAL A 110 -13.67 -13.77 9.73
CA VAL A 110 -14.05 -15.15 9.44
C VAL A 110 -14.15 -15.98 10.72
N GLN A 111 -13.24 -15.78 11.68
CA GLN A 111 -13.26 -16.50 12.95
C GLN A 111 -14.38 -16.04 13.89
N SER A 112 -14.70 -14.74 13.91
CA SER A 112 -15.75 -14.18 14.76
C SER A 112 -17.17 -14.53 14.30
N ASP A 113 -17.37 -14.86 13.03
CA ASP A 113 -18.66 -15.28 12.48
C ASP A 113 -18.71 -16.82 12.37
N THR A 114 -19.38 -17.45 13.34
CA THR A 114 -19.49 -18.91 13.43
C THR A 114 -20.19 -19.52 12.22
N ALA A 115 -21.05 -18.76 11.52
CA ALA A 115 -21.72 -19.21 10.30
C ALA A 115 -20.78 -19.18 9.08
N LEU A 116 -19.79 -18.29 9.04
CA LEU A 116 -18.75 -18.25 8.00
C LEU A 116 -17.65 -19.28 8.27
N SER A 117 -17.20 -19.43 9.53
CA SER A 117 -16.17 -20.38 9.93
C SER A 117 -16.54 -21.83 9.63
N GLY A 118 -17.81 -22.22 9.86
CA GLY A 118 -18.31 -23.57 9.55
C GLY A 118 -18.53 -23.84 8.07
N ARG A 119 -18.69 -22.80 7.24
CA ARG A 119 -18.95 -22.91 5.79
C ARG A 119 -17.69 -22.76 4.94
N MET A 120 -16.57 -22.37 5.53
CA MET A 120 -15.29 -22.30 4.83
C MET A 120 -14.54 -23.64 4.93
N PRO A 121 -14.36 -24.38 3.83
CA PRO A 121 -13.68 -25.66 3.81
C PRO A 121 -12.14 -25.49 3.79
N PHE A 122 -11.58 -24.51 4.51
CA PHE A 122 -10.12 -24.30 4.59
C PHE A 122 -9.39 -25.61 4.94
N ARG A 123 -9.95 -26.39 5.87
CA ARG A 123 -9.39 -27.70 6.26
C ARG A 123 -9.46 -28.77 5.17
N ALA A 124 -10.44 -28.72 4.27
CA ALA A 124 -10.59 -29.71 3.20
C ALA A 124 -9.68 -29.40 2.00
N VAL A 125 -9.48 -28.11 1.69
CA VAL A 125 -8.60 -27.65 0.59
C VAL A 125 -7.13 -27.94 0.91
N ILE A 126 -6.69 -27.71 2.15
CA ILE A 126 -5.28 -27.91 2.55
C ILE A 126 -4.87 -29.40 2.50
N ARG A 127 -5.82 -30.34 2.67
CA ARG A 127 -5.51 -31.78 2.67
C ARG A 127 -5.43 -32.41 1.29
N THR A 128 -5.95 -31.78 0.25
CA THR A 128 -6.18 -32.43 -1.06
C THR A 128 -5.19 -32.04 -2.15
N THR A 129 -4.51 -30.89 -2.06
CA THR A 129 -3.59 -30.46 -3.12
C THR A 129 -2.30 -29.83 -2.57
N ALA A 130 -1.15 -30.34 -2.99
CA ALA A 130 0.16 -29.73 -2.73
C ALA A 130 0.37 -28.42 -3.52
N THR A 131 -0.51 -28.14 -4.48
CA THR A 131 -0.52 -26.95 -5.33
C THR A 131 -1.88 -26.28 -5.27
N VAL A 132 -1.93 -25.07 -4.72
CA VAL A 132 -3.15 -24.26 -4.65
C VAL A 132 -3.32 -23.48 -5.95
N ASN A 133 -4.41 -23.73 -6.67
CA ASN A 133 -4.76 -22.96 -7.86
C ASN A 133 -5.49 -21.67 -7.46
N THR A 134 -4.77 -20.55 -7.41
CA THR A 134 -5.27 -19.24 -6.96
C THR A 134 -6.55 -18.75 -7.67
N PRO A 135 -6.67 -18.79 -9.01
CA PRO A 135 -7.91 -18.35 -9.68
C PRO A 135 -9.12 -19.21 -9.33
N GLN A 136 -8.93 -20.52 -9.16
CA GLN A 136 -10.01 -21.42 -8.79
C GLN A 136 -10.47 -21.19 -7.36
N LEU A 137 -9.53 -20.92 -6.45
CA LEU A 137 -9.80 -20.51 -5.07
C LEU A 137 -10.71 -19.27 -5.00
N ILE A 138 -10.50 -18.27 -5.85
CA ILE A 138 -11.33 -17.05 -5.88
C ILE A 138 -12.77 -17.36 -6.30
N LEU A 139 -12.93 -18.26 -7.28
CA LEU A 139 -14.23 -18.67 -7.79
C LEU A 139 -14.99 -19.55 -6.79
N ASP A 140 -14.27 -20.40 -6.06
CA ASP A 140 -14.85 -21.34 -5.10
C ASP A 140 -15.29 -20.65 -3.79
N PHE A 141 -14.75 -19.46 -3.48
CA PHE A 141 -15.02 -18.74 -2.23
C PHE A 141 -15.58 -17.32 -2.41
N PRO A 142 -16.77 -17.16 -3.02
CA PRO A 142 -17.40 -15.86 -3.21
C PRO A 142 -17.73 -15.16 -1.87
N LEU A 143 -18.02 -15.92 -0.80
CA LEU A 143 -18.29 -15.38 0.54
C LEU A 143 -17.05 -14.77 1.20
N LEU A 144 -15.85 -15.29 0.90
CA LEU A 144 -14.59 -14.74 1.39
C LEU A 144 -14.29 -13.42 0.68
N LEU A 145 -14.50 -13.38 -0.64
CA LEU A 145 -14.37 -12.16 -1.44
C LEU A 145 -15.39 -11.09 -0.99
N GLU A 146 -16.63 -11.48 -0.73
CA GLU A 146 -17.66 -10.57 -0.25
C GLU A 146 -17.34 -10.00 1.13
N SER A 147 -16.87 -10.84 2.06
CA SER A 147 -16.47 -10.39 3.40
C SER A 147 -15.24 -9.47 3.34
N PHE A 148 -14.26 -9.80 2.51
CA PHE A 148 -13.08 -8.98 2.24
C PHE A 148 -13.48 -7.63 1.63
N VAL A 149 -14.24 -7.62 0.55
CA VAL A 149 -14.58 -6.39 -0.17
C VAL A 149 -15.57 -5.53 0.60
N LYS A 150 -16.67 -6.10 1.11
CA LYS A 150 -17.76 -5.31 1.72
C LYS A 150 -17.47 -4.86 3.14
N LYS A 151 -16.79 -5.67 3.97
CA LYS A 151 -16.54 -5.29 5.37
C LYS A 151 -15.18 -4.66 5.56
N LEU A 152 -14.13 -5.21 4.94
CA LEU A 152 -12.77 -4.71 5.19
C LEU A 152 -12.49 -3.40 4.47
N LEU A 153 -12.70 -3.35 3.15
CA LEU A 153 -12.42 -2.12 2.39
C LEU A 153 -13.40 -0.99 2.76
N LEU A 154 -14.61 -1.31 3.21
CA LEU A 154 -15.59 -0.30 3.61
C LEU A 154 -15.30 0.27 5.01
N VAL A 155 -14.91 -0.57 5.96
CA VAL A 155 -14.76 -0.18 7.38
C VAL A 155 -13.34 0.23 7.70
N GLN A 156 -12.33 -0.45 7.15
CA GLN A 156 -10.92 -0.31 7.54
C GLN A 156 -10.07 0.47 6.53
N SER A 157 -10.58 0.76 5.31
CA SER A 157 -9.84 1.59 4.36
C SER A 157 -9.90 3.05 4.78
N ASN A 158 -8.86 3.51 5.49
CA ASN A 158 -8.67 4.91 5.84
C ASN A 158 -7.67 5.62 4.90
N ASN A 159 -7.63 5.23 3.63
CA ASN A 159 -6.73 5.84 2.67
C ASN A 159 -7.15 7.29 2.38
N ALA A 160 -6.28 8.24 2.74
CA ALA A 160 -6.41 9.62 2.33
C ALA A 160 -5.79 9.81 0.94
N SER A 161 -6.61 10.17 -0.05
CA SER A 161 -6.09 10.59 -1.36
C SER A 161 -5.82 12.09 -1.32
N ALA A 162 -4.54 12.47 -1.29
CA ALA A 162 -4.12 13.85 -1.46
C ALA A 162 -3.88 14.14 -2.95
N GLN A 163 -4.52 15.19 -3.47
CA GLN A 163 -4.30 15.68 -4.82
C GLN A 163 -3.96 17.18 -4.76
N TYR A 164 -3.13 17.62 -5.70
CA TYR A 164 -2.81 19.05 -5.85
C TYR A 164 -3.58 19.61 -7.05
N VAL A 165 -4.37 20.64 -6.78
CA VAL A 165 -5.13 21.33 -7.82
C VAL A 165 -4.17 22.23 -8.61
N LEU A 166 -3.80 21.77 -9.82
CA LEU A 166 -2.84 22.48 -10.69
C LEU A 166 -3.48 23.61 -11.50
N LYS A 167 -4.78 23.52 -11.77
CA LYS A 167 -5.59 24.49 -12.50
C LYS A 167 -6.92 24.65 -11.78
N ASP A 168 -7.47 25.87 -11.79
CA ASP A 168 -8.79 26.12 -11.23
C ASP A 168 -9.80 25.21 -11.92
N THR A 169 -10.47 24.39 -11.14
CA THR A 169 -11.38 23.35 -11.65
C THR A 169 -12.75 23.58 -11.03
N PRO A 170 -13.81 23.79 -11.84
CA PRO A 170 -15.17 23.85 -11.33
C PRO A 170 -15.57 22.45 -10.85
N ILE A 171 -16.11 22.37 -9.64
CA ILE A 171 -16.70 21.18 -9.06
C ILE A 171 -18.14 21.50 -8.70
N GLN A 172 -19.04 20.57 -8.96
CA GLN A 172 -20.42 20.70 -8.52
C GLN A 172 -20.50 20.23 -7.06
N GLY A 173 -20.96 21.12 -6.17
CA GLY A 173 -21.29 20.71 -4.80
C GLY A 173 -22.50 19.78 -4.80
N ASP A 174 -22.65 18.99 -3.73
CA ASP A 174 -23.81 18.10 -3.54
C ASP A 174 -25.15 18.87 -3.59
N ASP A 175 -25.12 20.17 -3.26
CA ASP A 175 -26.26 21.09 -3.31
C ASP A 175 -26.60 21.59 -4.73
N GLY A 176 -25.88 21.12 -5.76
CA GLY A 176 -26.01 21.58 -7.15
C GLY A 176 -25.36 22.94 -7.44
N GLY A 177 -24.83 23.61 -6.41
CA GLY A 177 -24.15 24.90 -6.54
C GLY A 177 -22.74 24.79 -7.14
N PRO A 178 -22.30 25.80 -7.92
CA PRO A 178 -20.94 25.81 -8.46
C PRO A 178 -19.92 26.10 -7.35
N LEU A 179 -19.00 25.15 -7.14
CA LEU A 179 -17.80 25.34 -6.33
C LEU A 179 -16.59 25.42 -7.26
N SER A 180 -15.58 26.21 -6.92
CA SER A 180 -14.30 26.21 -7.64
C SER A 180 -13.19 25.79 -6.70
N LEU A 181 -12.41 24.78 -7.10
CA LEU A 181 -11.17 24.48 -6.42
C LEU A 181 -10.09 25.41 -6.95
N SER A 182 -9.54 26.24 -6.06
CA SER A 182 -8.48 27.16 -6.41
C SER A 182 -7.13 26.45 -6.53
N ARG A 183 -6.34 26.91 -7.49
CA ARG A 183 -4.97 26.49 -7.76
C ARG A 183 -4.11 26.53 -6.49
N ARG A 184 -3.27 25.50 -6.32
CA ARG A 184 -2.38 25.28 -5.15
C ARG A 184 -3.08 24.95 -3.84
N THR A 185 -4.38 24.69 -3.86
CA THR A 185 -5.06 24.14 -2.68
C THR A 185 -4.80 22.64 -2.62
N PRO A 186 -4.25 22.10 -1.51
CA PRO A 186 -4.27 20.66 -1.28
C PRO A 186 -5.73 20.24 -1.14
N SER A 187 -6.18 19.30 -1.97
CA SER A 187 -7.47 18.65 -1.78
C SER A 187 -7.23 17.26 -1.22
N SER A 188 -7.95 16.92 -0.15
CA SER A 188 -7.95 15.60 0.45
C SER A 188 -9.38 15.08 0.48
N TRP A 189 -9.60 13.92 -0.14
CA TRP A 189 -10.87 13.22 -0.03
C TRP A 189 -10.70 12.08 0.98
N CYS A 190 -11.47 12.10 2.07
CA CYS A 190 -11.51 11.05 3.07
C CYS A 190 -12.95 10.59 3.28
N ARG A 191 -13.21 9.27 3.29
CA ARG A 191 -14.58 8.69 3.44
C ARG A 191 -15.16 8.78 4.87
N ARG A 192 -14.46 9.41 5.82
CA ARG A 192 -14.97 9.73 7.17
C ARG A 192 -14.64 11.19 7.53
N PRO A 193 -15.48 11.87 8.32
CA PRO A 193 -15.47 13.33 8.45
C PRO A 193 -14.41 13.77 9.45
N PHE A 194 -13.15 13.69 9.06
CA PHE A 194 -12.07 14.42 9.73
C PHE A 194 -11.16 14.95 8.63
N ILE A 195 -11.64 16.00 7.97
CA ILE A 195 -10.93 17.19 7.49
C ILE A 195 -12.04 18.10 6.95
N THR A 196 -12.54 18.96 7.82
CA THR A 196 -13.36 20.10 7.41
C THR A 196 -12.42 21.02 6.61
N ILE A 197 -12.71 21.26 5.33
CA ILE A 197 -12.03 22.34 4.60
C ILE A 197 -12.38 23.63 5.36
N PRO A 198 -11.40 24.40 5.87
CA PRO A 198 -11.71 25.62 6.60
C PRO A 198 -12.51 26.55 5.67
N PRO A 199 -13.62 27.14 6.14
CA PRO A 199 -14.51 27.98 5.32
C PRO A 199 -13.80 29.20 4.71
N SER A 200 -12.59 29.54 5.17
CA SER A 200 -11.74 30.58 4.60
C SER A 200 -11.14 30.25 3.21
N ARG A 201 -11.26 29.01 2.71
CA ARG A 201 -10.70 28.59 1.40
C ARG A 201 -11.75 28.29 0.33
N VAL A 202 -13.04 28.45 0.63
CA VAL A 202 -14.13 28.29 -0.34
C VAL A 202 -14.66 29.68 -0.66
N ARG A 203 -14.39 30.19 -1.86
CA ARG A 203 -15.07 31.41 -2.34
C ARG A 203 -16.41 31.00 -2.93
N LYS A 204 -17.51 31.35 -2.25
CA LYS A 204 -18.82 31.41 -2.89
C LYS A 204 -18.85 32.61 -3.81
N PHE A 205 -19.20 32.40 -5.07
CA PHE A 205 -19.58 33.51 -5.94
C PHE A 205 -21.02 33.92 -5.58
N SER A 206 -21.19 35.18 -5.17
CA SER A 206 -22.47 35.86 -5.31
C SER A 206 -22.52 36.44 -6.73
N ASN A 207 -23.64 36.23 -7.43
CA ASN A 207 -23.97 36.99 -8.64
C ASN A 207 -23.99 38.49 -8.36
#